data_AF-A0A2H9QBU7-F1
#
_entry.id   AF-A0A2H9QBU7-F1
#
_cell.length_a   1.000
_cell.length_b   1.000
_cell.length_c   1.000
_cell.angle_alpha   90.00
_cell.angle_beta   90.00
_cell.angle_gamma   90.00
#
_symmetry.space_group_name_H-M   'P 1'
#
loop_
_entity.id
_entity.type
_entity.pdbx_description
1 polymer ?
#
loop_
_entity_poly.entity_id
_entity_poly.type
_entity_poly.pdbx_seq_one_letter_code
_entity_poly.pdbx_strand_id
1 'polypeptide(L)' 'MARIVKLEAEGPMEIKVGGESKWICMCGLSKNQPFCDGSHKQCIGETKGKVYKYVYGKRIEIV' A
#
# COMPACT_ATOMS: atom_id res chain seq x y z
N MET A 1 9.88 8.40 5.94
CA MET A 1 10.72 7.19 5.77
C MET A 1 10.61 6.73 4.33
N ALA A 2 11.74 6.56 3.64
CA ALA A 2 11.74 5.96 2.31
C ALA A 2 11.42 4.47 2.44
N ARG A 3 10.46 3.97 1.65
CA ARG A 3 10.12 2.55 1.54
C ARG A 3 10.18 2.17 0.07
N ILE A 4 10.82 1.04 -0.23
CA ILE A 4 10.82 0.40 -1.56
C ILE A 4 9.72 -0.66 -1.49
N VAL A 5 8.68 -0.51 -2.31
CA VAL A 5 7.54 -1.43 -2.31
C VAL A 5 7.37 -2.01 -3.69
N LYS A 6 7.23 -3.34 -3.77
CA LYS A 6 6.79 -4.04 -4.98
C LYS A 6 5.26 -4.12 -4.92
N LEU A 7 4.59 -3.53 -5.91
CA LEU A 7 3.13 -3.50 -5.94
C LEU A 7 2.59 -4.89 -6.33
N GLU A 8 2.22 -5.68 -5.32
CA GLU A 8 1.56 -6.97 -5.53
C GLU A 8 0.03 -6.88 -5.36
N ALA A 9 -0.47 -5.82 -4.73
CA ALA A 9 -1.89 -5.55 -4.56
C ALA A 9 -2.21 -4.04 -4.55
N GLU A 10 -3.31 -3.66 -5.21
CA GLU A 10 -3.74 -2.26 -5.38
C GLU A 10 -4.67 -1.77 -4.25
N GLY A 11 -5.11 -2.68 -3.37
CA GLY A 11 -6.09 -2.39 -2.32
C GLY A 11 -5.92 -3.25 -1.07
N PRO A 12 -6.60 -2.90 0.03
CA PRO A 12 -6.57 -3.67 1.26
C PRO A 12 -7.32 -4.99 1.12
N MET A 13 -6.89 -5.99 1.90
CA MET A 13 -7.59 -7.26 2.02
C MET A 13 -8.63 -7.18 3.13
N GLU A 14 -9.86 -7.60 2.86
CA GLU A 14 -10.89 -7.75 3.88
C GLU A 14 -10.72 -9.09 4.60
N ILE A 15 -10.70 -9.06 5.93
CA ILE A 15 -10.73 -10.25 6.79
C ILE A 15 -11.89 -10.11 7.77
N LYS A 16 -12.73 -11.14 7.86
CA LYS A 16 -13.83 -11.19 8.83
C LYS A 16 -13.36 -11.83 10.13
N VAL A 17 -13.40 -11.07 11.21
CA VAL A 17 -13.07 -11.54 12.56
C VAL A 17 -14.30 -11.39 13.45
N GLY A 18 -14.89 -12.50 13.87
CA GLY A 18 -16.08 -12.47 14.73
C GLY A 18 -17.31 -11.80 14.10
N GLY A 19 -17.40 -11.74 12.76
CA GLY A 19 -18.47 -11.06 12.04
C GLY A 19 -18.18 -9.60 11.67
N GLU A 20 -17.09 -9.01 12.19
CA GLU A 20 -16.64 -7.67 11.80
C GLU A 20 -15.60 -7.72 10.67
N SER A 21 -15.71 -6.80 9.71
CA SER A 21 -14.71 -6.62 8.67
C SER A 21 -13.52 -5.81 9.19
N LYS A 22 -12.32 -6.38 9.08
CA LYS A 22 -11.04 -5.70 9.28
C LYS A 22 -10.32 -5.60 7.94
N TRP A 23 -9.66 -4.48 7.71
CA TRP A 23 -8.97 -4.18 6.45
C TRP A 23 -7.46 -4.22 6.67
N ILE A 24 -6.78 -5.14 6.00
CA ILE A 24 -5.34 -5.33 6.10
C ILE A 24 -4.63 -4.63 4.94
N CYS A 25 -3.58 -3.88 5.26
CA CYS A 25 -2.77 -3.18 4.29
C CYS A 25 -1.98 -4.17 3.44
N MET A 26 -2.19 -4.13 2.12
CA MET A 26 -1.40 -4.89 1.14
C MET A 26 -0.50 -4.00 0.27
N CYS A 27 -0.64 -2.67 0.38
CA CYS A 27 0.13 -1.72 -0.43
C CYS A 27 1.48 -1.31 0.19
N GLY A 28 1.82 -1.75 1.41
CA GLY A 28 3.08 -1.40 2.08
C GLY A 28 3.23 0.06 2.57
N LEU A 29 2.32 0.97 2.19
CA LEU A 29 2.40 2.40 2.49
C LEU A 29 1.71 2.83 3.79
N SER A 30 0.92 1.95 4.42
CA SER A 30 0.21 2.32 5.63
C SER A 30 1.16 2.72 6.77
N LYS A 31 0.78 3.75 7.51
CA LYS A 31 1.41 4.17 8.76
C LYS A 31 0.84 3.41 9.97
N ASN A 32 -0.30 2.73 9.80
CA ASN A 32 -0.98 1.97 10.84
C ASN A 32 -0.93 0.45 10.57
N GLN A 33 0.20 -0.05 10.06
CA GLN A 33 0.35 -1.48 9.78
C GLN A 33 0.09 -2.32 11.05
N PRO A 34 -0.60 -3.48 10.92
CA PRO A 34 -0.98 -4.17 9.68
C PRO A 34 -2.27 -3.64 9.02
N PHE A 35 -2.96 -2.67 9.61
CA PHE A 35 -4.26 -2.21 9.13
C PHE A 35 -4.15 -1.22 7.97
N CYS A 36 -5.19 -1.15 7.16
CA CYS A 36 -5.32 -0.14 6.12
C CYS A 36 -5.71 1.22 6.70
N ASP A 37 -4.99 2.27 6.32
CA ASP A 37 -5.26 3.67 6.66
C ASP A 37 -5.65 4.52 5.44
N GLY A 38 -5.92 3.88 4.29
CA GLY A 38 -6.23 4.56 3.04
C GLY A 38 -5.02 4.94 2.18
N SER A 39 -3.78 4.73 2.65
CA SER A 39 -2.57 5.07 1.89
C SER A 39 -2.42 4.33 0.55
N HIS A 40 -3.14 3.21 0.36
CA HIS A 40 -3.19 2.47 -0.92
C HIS A 40 -3.64 3.34 -2.10
N LYS A 41 -4.37 4.43 -1.86
CA LYS A 41 -4.77 5.37 -2.93
C LYS A 41 -3.59 6.01 -3.66
N GLN A 42 -2.41 6.10 -3.03
CA GLN A 42 -1.20 6.63 -3.66
C GLN A 42 -0.59 5.66 -4.69
N CYS A 43 -0.92 4.37 -4.58
CA CYS A 43 -0.49 3.33 -5.51
C CYS A 43 -1.34 3.26 -6.78
N ILE A 44 -2.46 4.00 -6.85
CA ILE A 44 -3.33 3.97 -8.04
C ILE A 44 -2.54 4.49 -9.25
N GLY A 45 -2.55 3.70 -10.34
CA GLY A 45 -1.83 4.00 -11.58
C GLY A 45 -0.34 3.64 -11.56
N GLU A 46 0.14 2.90 -10.57
CA GLU A 46 1.45 2.26 -10.62
C GLU A 46 1.45 1.09 -11.62
N THR A 47 2.53 0.93 -12.38
CA THR A 47 2.65 -0.15 -13.37
C THR A 47 3.17 -1.42 -12.69
N LYS A 48 2.53 -2.57 -12.98
CA LYS A 48 3.00 -3.86 -12.47
C LYS A 48 4.43 -4.15 -12.91
N GLY A 49 5.27 -4.54 -11.96
CA GLY A 49 6.69 -4.84 -12.20
C GLY A 49 7.64 -3.65 -12.06
N LYS A 50 7.12 -2.44 -11.87
CA LYS A 50 7.90 -1.24 -11.58
C LYS A 50 8.10 -1.03 -10.08
N VAL A 51 9.23 -0.43 -9.72
CA VAL A 51 9.60 -0.15 -8.33
C VAL A 51 9.48 1.35 -8.06
N TYR A 52 8.67 1.72 -7.08
CA TYR A 52 8.43 3.11 -6.69
C TYR A 52 9.03 3.42 -5.32
N LYS A 53 9.64 4.60 -5.20
CA LYS A 53 10.14 5.20 -3.95
C LYS A 53 9.24 6.36 -3.53
N TYR A 54 8.82 6.32 -2.28
CA TYR A 54 8.03 7.37 -1.66
C TYR A 54 8.89 8.26 -0.76
N VAL A 55 9.12 9.50 -1.17
CA VAL A 55 9.99 10.46 -0.44
C VAL A 55 9.29 11.81 -0.33
N TYR A 56 9.14 12.34 0.89
CA TYR A 56 8.48 13.62 1.17
C TYR A 56 7.11 13.80 0.48
N GLY A 57 6.32 12.72 0.39
CA GLY A 57 5.00 12.74 -0.26
C GLY A 57 5.04 12.69 -1.79
N LYS A 58 6.22 12.55 -2.41
CA LYS A 58 6.39 12.35 -3.86
C LYS A 58 6.67 10.88 -4.17
N ARG A 59 6.09 10.40 -5.27
CA ARG A 59 6.31 9.08 -5.87
C ARG A 59 7.37 9.20 -6.99
N ILE A 60 8.44 8.41 -6.90
CA ILE A 60 9.54 8.38 -7.88
C ILE A 60 9.70 6.94 -8.36
N GLU A 61 9.67 6.71 -9.67
CA GLU A 61 9.99 5.40 -10.26
C GLU A 61 11.51 5.19 -10.24
N ILE A 62 11.97 4.04 -9.75
CA ILE A 62 13.41 3.70 -9.68
C ILE A 62 13.78 2.72 -10.81
N VAL A 63 12.96 1.69 -11.03
CA VAL A 63 13.23 0.58 -11.97
C VAL A 63 11.95 0.14 -12.65
#